data_AF-A0A165WLB3-F1
#
_entry.id   AF-A0A165WLB3-F1
#
_cell.length_a   1.000
_cell.length_b   1.000
_cell.length_c   1.000
_cell.angle_alpha   90.00
_cell.angle_beta   90.00
_cell.angle_gamma   90.00
#
_symmetry.space_group_name_H-M   'P 1'
#
loop_
_entity.id
_entity.type
_entity.pdbx_description
1 polymer ?
#
loop_
_entity_poly.entity_id
_entity_poly.type
_entity_poly.pdbx_seq_one_letter_code
_entity_poly.pdbx_strand_id
1 'polypeptide(L)' 'MKGPQSYYYLPDGSFETIPGNSGIRRFIFEHLQDFHRIIWRILCAGGVFAVHKLVICTPEITLVGHTC' A
#
# COMPACT_ATOMS: atom_id res chain seq x y z
N MET A 1 6.73 -7.71 0.92
CA MET A 1 5.81 -6.90 0.10
C MET A 1 6.69 -6.15 -0.89
N LYS A 2 6.67 -6.49 -2.19
CA LYS A 2 7.42 -5.68 -3.16
C LYS A 2 6.62 -4.40 -3.40
N GLY A 3 7.30 -3.26 -3.51
CA GLY A 3 6.67 -2.02 -3.93
C GLY A 3 6.00 -2.18 -5.31
N PRO A 4 5.10 -1.27 -5.69
CA PRO A 4 4.45 -1.32 -6.99
C PRO A 4 5.51 -1.32 -8.09
N GLN A 5 5.37 -2.20 -9.07
CA GLN A 5 6.33 -2.34 -10.18
C GLN A 5 6.40 -1.06 -11.04
N SER A 6 5.32 -0.29 -11.04
CA SER A 6 5.21 1.00 -11.71
C SER A 6 4.28 1.90 -10.89
N TYR A 7 4.51 3.21 -10.95
CA TYR A 7 3.57 4.18 -10.42
C TYR A 7 2.41 4.48 -11.38
N TYR A 8 2.36 3.84 -12.55
CA TYR A 8 1.36 4.08 -13.61
C TYR A 8 1.32 5.55 -14.04
N TYR A 9 2.47 6.06 -14.49
CA TYR A 9 2.56 7.40 -15.07
C TYR A 9 1.80 7.47 -16.39
N LEU A 10 1.03 8.55 -16.54
CA LEU A 10 0.39 8.94 -17.79
C LEU A 10 1.33 9.84 -18.60
N PRO A 11 1.09 10.01 -19.93
CA PRO A 11 1.93 10.85 -20.78
C PRO A 11 2.03 12.32 -20.35
N ASP A 12 1.06 12.81 -19.57
CA ASP A 12 1.01 14.16 -19.00
C ASP A 12 1.79 14.30 -17.67
N GLY A 13 2.43 13.21 -17.20
CA GLY A 13 3.15 13.18 -15.93
C GLY A 13 2.27 12.96 -14.70
N SER A 14 0.96 12.83 -14.88
CA SER A 14 0.04 12.44 -13.80
C SER A 14 0.04 10.92 -13.59
N PHE A 15 -0.76 10.43 -12.63
CA PHE A 15 -0.86 9.01 -12.31
C PHE A 15 -2.24 8.48 -12.74
N GLU A 16 -2.29 7.21 -13.15
CA GLU A 16 -3.58 6.53 -13.30
C GLU A 16 -4.35 6.52 -11.97
N THR A 17 -5.67 6.70 -12.08
CA THR A 17 -6.61 6.69 -10.95
C THR A 17 -7.63 5.56 -11.11
N ILE A 18 -8.29 5.17 -10.02
CA ILE A 18 -9.30 4.11 -10.10
C ILE A 18 -10.59 4.58 -10.81
N PRO A 19 -11.26 3.69 -11.56
CA PRO A 19 -12.57 4.01 -12.13
C PRO A 19 -13.57 4.27 -11.00
N GLY A 20 -14.24 5.43 -11.03
CA GLY A 20 -15.21 5.85 -10.01
C GLY A 20 -14.66 6.75 -8.91
N ASN A 21 -13.34 6.93 -8.79
CA ASN A 21 -12.76 7.94 -7.90
C ASN A 21 -11.40 8.44 -8.42
N SER A 22 -11.40 9.60 -9.08
CA SER A 22 -10.19 10.24 -9.61
C SER A 22 -9.25 10.80 -8.53
N GLY A 23 -9.67 10.83 -7.25
CA GLY A 23 -8.82 11.26 -6.15
C GLY A 23 -7.81 10.19 -5.69
N ILE A 24 -8.00 8.93 -6.09
CA ILE A 24 -7.18 7.81 -5.62
C ILE A 24 -6.32 7.29 -6.77
N ARG A 25 -5.00 7.34 -6.57
CA ARG A 25 -4.02 6.77 -7.50
C ARG A 25 -4.12 5.24 -7.48
N ARG A 26 -4.06 4.64 -8.66
CA ARG A 26 -4.23 3.20 -8.87
C ARG A 26 -3.28 2.35 -8.04
N PHE A 27 -1.98 2.65 -8.06
CA PHE A 27 -0.99 1.87 -7.31
C PHE A 27 -1.20 1.90 -5.79
N ILE A 28 -1.74 3.01 -5.25
CA ILE A 28 -2.07 3.12 -3.82
C ILE A 28 -3.22 2.17 -3.50
N PHE A 29 -4.26 2.17 -4.34
CA PHE A 29 -5.42 1.30 -4.15
C PHE A 29 -5.06 -0.18 -4.21
N GLU A 30 -4.26 -0.58 -5.21
CA GLU A 30 -3.77 -1.96 -5.35
C GLU A 30 -2.96 -2.40 -4.12
N HIS A 31 -2.05 -1.55 -3.64
CA HIS A 31 -1.28 -1.80 -2.42
C HIS A 31 -2.17 -1.98 -1.18
N LEU A 32 -3.21 -1.14 -1.03
CA LEU A 32 -4.14 -1.23 0.08
C LEU A 32 -5.02 -2.49 0.01
N GLN A 33 -5.34 -3.00 -1.18
CA GLN A 33 -6.02 -4.29 -1.31
C GLN A 33 -5.15 -5.46 -0.82
N ASP A 34 -3.88 -5.49 -1.21
CA ASP A 34 -2.93 -6.50 -0.75
C ASP A 34 -2.76 -6.42 0.78
N PHE A 35 -2.59 -5.20 1.29
CA PHE A 35 -2.49 -4.94 2.72
C PHE A 35 -3.74 -5.42 3.47
N HIS A 36 -4.94 -5.08 2.99
CA HIS A 36 -6.20 -5.50 3.59
C HIS A 36 -6.28 -7.03 3.67
N ARG A 37 -5.92 -7.76 2.61
CA ARG A 37 -5.94 -9.23 2.63
C ARG A 37 -5.00 -9.81 3.71
N ILE A 38 -3.82 -9.23 3.90
CA ILE A 38 -2.86 -9.68 4.91
C ILE A 38 -3.38 -9.37 6.33
N ILE A 39 -3.80 -8.12 6.55
CA ILE A 39 -4.32 -7.69 7.85
C ILE A 39 -5.54 -8.50 8.24
N TRP A 40 -6.48 -8.70 7.33
CA TRP A 40 -7.69 -9.46 7.59
C TRP A 40 -7.38 -10.88 8.08
N ARG A 41 -6.41 -11.57 7.46
CA ARG A 41 -6.00 -12.91 7.90
C ARG A 41 -5.43 -12.92 9.30
N ILE A 42 -4.63 -11.91 9.65
CA ILE A 42 -4.03 -11.81 10.99
C ILE A 42 -5.12 -11.49 12.04
N LEU A 43 -6.05 -10.58 11.71
CA LEU A 43 -7.19 -10.27 12.57
C LEU A 43 -8.08 -11.49 12.80
N CYS A 44 -8.42 -12.26 11.75
CA CYS A 44 -9.20 -13.48 11.89
C CYS A 44 -8.51 -14.55 12.73
N ALA A 45 -7.17 -14.55 12.80
CA ALA A 45 -6.40 -15.43 13.66
C ALA A 45 -6.28 -14.92 15.12
N GLY A 46 -6.95 -13.82 15.47
CA GLY A 46 -6.89 -13.20 16.80
C GLY A 46 -5.66 -12.32 17.02
N GLY A 47 -4.89 -12.03 15.97
CA GLY A 47 -3.76 -11.09 16.03
C GLY A 47 -4.23 -9.64 16.19
N VAL A 48 -3.38 -8.81 16.80
CA VAL A 48 -3.66 -7.39 17.05
C VAL A 48 -2.53 -6.54 16.48
N PHE A 49 -2.88 -5.40 15.89
CA PHE A 49 -1.92 -4.42 15.41
C PHE A 49 -2.03 -3.11 16.18
N ALA A 50 -0.88 -2.52 16.49
CA ALA A 50 -0.82 -1.14 16.92
C ALA A 50 -0.92 -0.24 15.68
N VAL A 51 -2.10 0.35 15.43
CA VAL A 51 -2.35 1.20 14.25
C VAL A 51 -1.34 2.35 14.15
N HIS A 52 -0.95 2.95 15.27
CA HIS A 52 0.03 4.04 15.31
C HIS A 52 1.45 3.63 14.88
N LYS A 53 1.72 2.32 14.72
CA LYS A 53 3.00 1.79 14.23
C LYS A 53 2.95 1.36 12.77
N LEU A 54 1.78 1.45 12.13
CA LEU A 54 1.63 1.07 10.73
C LEU A 54 2.24 2.15 9.84
N VAL A 55 3.17 1.71 8.99
CA VAL A 55 3.78 2.51 7.93
C VAL A 55 3.33 1.88 6.62
N ILE A 56 2.53 2.61 5.83
CA ILE A 56 1.85 2.11 4.64
C ILE A 56 2.12 3.06 3.47
N CYS A 57 2.28 2.52 2.26
CA CYS A 57 2.51 3.29 1.03
C CYS A 57 3.72 4.25 1.08
N THR A 58 4.78 3.90 1.81
CA THR A 58 6.04 4.65 1.80
C THR A 58 7.02 4.00 0.83
N PRO A 59 7.86 4.79 0.14
CA PRO A 59 8.88 4.24 -0.77
C PRO A 59 10.02 3.54 -0.03
N GLU A 60 10.21 3.85 1.25
CA GLU A 60 11.26 3.30 2.09
C GLU A 60 10.70 3.04 3.50
N ILE A 61 11.08 1.91 4.08
CA ILE A 61 10.71 1.52 5.44
C ILE A 61 11.87 0.82 6.13
N THR A 62 12.07 1.11 7.42
CA THR A 62 13.02 0.36 8.26
C THR A 62 12.30 -0.77 8.97
N LEU A 63 12.64 -2.01 8.61
CA LEU A 63 12.15 -3.23 9.22
C LEU A 63 13.29 -3.90 9.98
N VAL A 64 13.18 -3.98 11.31
CA VAL A 64 14.16 -4.66 12.18
C VAL A 64 15.60 -4.17 11.93
N GLY A 65 15.78 -2.85 11.77
CA GLY A 65 17.08 -2.23 11.53
C GLY A 65 17.58 -2.30 10.08
N HIS A 66 16.84 -2.94 9.17
CA HIS A 66 17.13 -2.93 7.74
C HIS A 66 16.24 -1.94 7.02
N THR A 67 16.85 -1.03 6.26
CA THR A 67 16.12 -0.08 5.43
C THR A 67 16.01 -0.63 4.01
N CYS A 68 14.80 -0.60 3.48
CA CYS A 68 14.43 -1.18 2.19
C CYS A 68 13.32 -0.38 1.51
#